data_AF-A0A5B7J6M4-F1
#
_entry.id   AF-A0A5B7J6M4-F1
#
_cell.length_a   1.000
_cell.length_b   1.000
_cell.length_c   1.000
_cell.angle_alpha   90.00
_cell.angle_beta   90.00
_cell.angle_gamma   90.00
#
_symmetry.space_group_name_H-M   'P 1'
#
loop_
_entity.id
_entity.type
_entity.pdbx_description
1 polymer ?
#
loop_
_entity_poly.entity_id
_entity_poly.type
_entity_poly.pdbx_seq_one_letter_code
_entity_poly.pdbx_strand_id
1 'polypeptide(L)'
;MASGRELCYVLLSGIALCYLMTFVILAPPSPPTCALLRIGLGLGLCICYSAIFTKTNRISRIFNRGIKSIKRPSYTSPRSQIVICSGEWFVLLLLILLLLSLLLSLLLLLLLLLLLLLLLLLLLLLLLLLLLLIS
;
A
#
# COMPACT_ATOMS: atom_id res chain seq x y z
N MET A 1 9.48 7.93 31.93
CA MET A 1 9.60 7.60 30.48
C MET A 1 8.54 6.59 29.96
N ALA A 2 7.26 6.65 30.35
CA ALA A 2 6.27 5.63 29.93
C ALA A 2 5.92 5.63 28.42
N SER A 3 5.74 6.82 27.81
CA SER A 3 5.26 6.96 26.42
C SER A 3 6.25 6.54 25.31
N GLY A 4 7.52 6.28 25.64
CA GLY A 4 8.52 5.85 24.64
C GLY A 4 8.48 4.34 24.33
N ARG A 5 8.02 3.52 25.28
CA ARG A 5 8.08 2.05 25.19
C ARG A 5 6.99 1.50 24.28
N GLU A 6 5.76 1.98 24.41
CA GLU A 6 4.62 1.53 23.60
C GLU A 6 4.86 1.77 22.10
N LEU A 7 5.36 2.95 21.73
CA LEU A 7 5.74 3.25 20.34
C LEU A 7 6.88 2.36 19.82
N CYS A 8 7.83 1.99 20.69
CA CYS A 8 8.91 1.09 20.30
C CYS A 8 8.40 -0.33 20.08
N TYR A 9 7.43 -0.79 20.86
CA TYR A 9 6.76 -2.07 20.62
C TYR A 9 5.96 -2.08 19.33
N VAL A 10 5.29 -0.97 18.98
CA VAL A 10 4.61 -0.81 17.69
C VAL A 10 5.61 -0.79 16.53
N LEU A 11 6.74 -0.10 16.67
CA LEU A 11 7.80 -0.12 15.67
C LEU A 11 8.37 -1.54 15.46
N LEU A 12 8.66 -2.24 16.56
CA LEU A 12 9.18 -3.61 16.55
C LEU A 12 8.19 -4.59 15.92
N SER A 13 6.88 -4.44 16.16
CA SER A 13 5.87 -5.31 15.54
C SER A 13 5.77 -5.09 14.02
N GLY A 14 5.89 -3.84 13.56
CA GLY A 14 5.96 -3.53 12.13
C GLY A 14 7.19 -4.14 11.46
N ILE A 15 8.36 -4.03 12.09
CA ILE A 15 9.61 -4.64 11.59
C ILE A 15 9.51 -6.17 11.57
N ALA A 16 8.97 -6.78 12.63
CA ALA A 16 8.77 -8.22 12.70
C ALA A 16 7.84 -8.71 11.58
N LEU A 17 6.74 -7.98 11.31
CA LEU A 17 5.85 -8.27 10.19
C LEU A 17 6.58 -8.23 8.84
N CYS A 18 7.41 -7.21 8.59
CA CYS A 18 8.20 -7.13 7.36
C CYS A 18 9.16 -8.33 7.19
N TYR A 19 9.81 -8.77 8.27
CA TYR A 19 10.67 -9.96 8.24
C TYR A 19 9.88 -11.26 8.01
N LEU A 20 8.69 -11.38 8.58
CA LEU A 20 7.81 -12.54 8.33
C LEU A 20 7.37 -12.59 6.86
N MET A 21 7.13 -11.44 6.22
CA MET A 21 6.80 -11.39 4.79
C MET A 21 7.95 -11.85 3.90
N THR A 22 9.21 -11.80 4.36
CA THR A 22 10.36 -12.32 3.60
C THR A 22 10.23 -13.82 3.30
N PHE A 23 9.63 -14.60 4.20
CA PHE A 23 9.35 -16.02 3.92
C PHE A 23 8.29 -16.22 2.83
N VAL A 24 7.33 -15.29 2.73
CA VAL A 24 6.29 -15.30 1.69
C VAL A 24 6.89 -14.90 0.32
N ILE A 25 7.94 -14.07 0.29
CA ILE A 25 8.69 -13.75 -0.94
C ILE A 25 9.40 -14.99 -1.49
N LEU A 26 9.91 -15.86 -0.63
CA LEU A 26 10.61 -17.10 -1.03
C LEU A 26 9.65 -18.18 -1.57
N ALA A 27 8.35 -18.08 -1.31
CA ALA A 27 7.35 -19.02 -1.80
C ALA A 27 7.07 -18.80 -3.30
N PRO A 28 6.70 -19.86 -4.06
CA PRO A 28 6.39 -19.73 -5.48
C PRO A 28 5.24 -18.74 -5.72
N PRO A 29 5.32 -17.91 -6.77
CA PRO A 29 4.35 -16.85 -7.03
C PRO A 29 2.98 -17.45 -7.37
N SER A 30 2.05 -17.34 -6.43
CA SER A 30 0.62 -17.65 -6.61
C SER A 30 -0.26 -16.44 -6.31
N PRO A 31 -1.48 -16.35 -6.87
CA PRO A 31 -2.41 -15.24 -6.60
C PRO A 31 -2.61 -14.92 -5.11
N PRO A 32 -2.82 -15.90 -4.19
CA PRO A 32 -2.97 -15.60 -2.77
C PRO A 32 -1.68 -15.11 -2.12
N THR A 33 -0.52 -15.70 -2.44
CA THR A 33 0.79 -15.20 -1.94
C THR A 33 1.09 -13.79 -2.41
N CYS A 34 0.74 -13.46 -3.65
CA CYS A 34 0.99 -12.12 -4.20
C CYS A 34 0.11 -11.07 -3.50
N ALA A 35 -1.15 -11.40 -3.20
CA ALA A 35 -2.04 -10.55 -2.42
C ALA A 35 -1.54 -10.38 -0.97
N LEU A 36 -1.16 -11.49 -0.32
CA LEU A 36 -0.57 -11.49 1.02
C LEU A 36 0.70 -10.64 1.10
N LEU A 37 1.57 -10.74 0.11
CA LEU A 37 2.81 -9.99 0.05
C LEU A 37 2.54 -8.48 -0.05
N ARG A 38 1.62 -8.11 -0.95
CA ARG A 38 1.29 -6.72 -1.23
C ARG A 38 0.64 -6.03 -0.03
N ILE A 39 -0.27 -6.74 0.63
CA ILE A 39 -0.91 -6.26 1.86
C ILE A 39 0.13 -6.26 2.99
N GLY A 40 0.75 -7.39 3.30
CA GLY A 40 1.65 -7.56 4.43
C GLY A 40 2.84 -6.59 4.46
N LEU A 41 3.51 -6.37 3.32
CA LEU A 41 4.60 -5.39 3.23
C LEU A 41 4.09 -3.94 3.39
N GLY A 42 2.95 -3.62 2.77
CA GLY A 42 2.33 -2.30 2.93
C GLY A 42 1.96 -2.01 4.39
N LEU A 43 1.37 -2.99 5.07
CA LEU A 43 0.99 -2.88 6.47
C LEU A 43 2.22 -2.71 7.39
N GLY A 44 3.24 -3.54 7.22
CA GLY A 44 4.46 -3.50 8.04
C GLY A 44 5.20 -2.16 7.94
N LEU A 45 5.36 -1.64 6.72
CA LEU A 45 5.97 -0.32 6.48
C LEU A 45 5.14 0.82 7.08
N CYS A 46 3.81 0.77 6.95
CA CYS A 46 2.95 1.83 7.48
C CYS A 46 2.98 1.88 9.02
N ILE A 47 2.96 0.73 9.69
CA ILE A 47 3.13 0.65 11.15
C ILE A 47 4.46 1.30 11.57
N CYS A 48 5.54 0.99 10.86
CA CYS A 48 6.85 1.55 11.15
C CYS A 48 6.86 3.07 10.95
N TYR A 49 6.29 3.55 9.84
CA TYR A 49 6.26 4.96 9.49
C TYR A 49 5.40 5.77 10.48
N SER A 50 4.23 5.26 10.88
CA SER A 50 3.34 5.91 11.86
C SER A 50 4.03 6.04 13.23
N ALA A 51 4.73 4.99 13.67
CA ALA A 51 5.49 5.01 14.92
C ALA A 51 6.64 6.03 14.90
N ILE A 52 7.40 6.09 13.81
CA ILE A 52 8.47 7.08 13.63
C ILE A 52 7.90 8.50 13.57
N PHE A 53 6.87 8.72 12.76
CA PHE A 53 6.20 10.00 12.61
C PHE A 53 5.67 10.54 13.94
N THR A 54 5.06 9.67 14.75
CA THR A 54 4.56 10.05 16.08
C THR A 54 5.71 10.40 17.04
N LYS A 55 6.85 9.68 16.97
CA LYS A 55 8.07 10.01 17.72
C LYS A 55 8.63 11.37 17.31
N THR A 56 8.74 11.63 16.00
CA THR A 56 9.25 12.88 15.43
C THR A 56 8.36 14.07 15.79
N ASN A 57 7.04 13.93 15.65
CA ASN A 57 6.09 14.97 16.05
C ASN A 57 6.17 15.28 17.54
N ARG A 58 6.37 14.27 18.39
CA ARG A 58 6.56 14.49 19.83
C ARG A 58 7.85 15.26 20.13
N ILE A 59 8.96 14.95 19.46
CA ILE A 59 10.24 15.70 19.60
C ILE A 59 10.07 17.14 19.14
N SER A 60 9.49 17.35 17.95
CA SER A 60 9.19 18.68 17.41
C SER A 60 8.35 19.51 18.38
N ARG A 61 7.30 18.92 18.98
CA ARG A 61 6.45 19.58 19.97
C ARG A 61 7.18 19.93 21.26
N ILE A 62 8.12 19.08 21.73
CA ILE A 62 8.93 19.37 22.92
C ILE A 62 9.86 20.55 22.64
N PHE A 63 10.54 20.55 21.49
CA PHE A 63 11.46 21.62 21.11
C PHE A 63 10.71 22.96 20.96
N ASN A 64 9.56 22.95 20.28
CA ASN A 64 8.79 24.15 20.02
C ASN A 64 8.03 24.68 21.26
N ARG A 65 7.69 23.81 22.23
CA ARG A 65 7.06 24.22 23.51
C ARG A 65 8.07 24.60 24.59
N GLY A 66 9.26 24.00 24.59
CA GLY A 66 10.37 24.39 25.46
C GLY A 66 10.80 25.85 25.25
N ILE A 67 10.54 26.40 24.06
CA ILE A 67 10.80 27.79 23.70
C ILE A 67 9.61 28.73 24.06
N LYS A 68 8.38 28.21 24.27
CA LYS A 68 7.14 29.03 24.39
C LYS A 68 6.33 28.93 25.70
N SER A 69 6.29 27.80 26.45
CA SER A 69 5.51 27.68 27.71
C SER A 69 5.64 26.31 28.45
N ILE A 70 5.55 26.30 29.79
CA ILE A 70 5.64 25.13 30.71
C ILE A 70 4.27 24.40 30.90
N LYS A 71 3.34 24.46 29.93
CA LYS A 71 2.02 23.76 30.05
C LYS A 71 2.07 22.32 29.49
N ARG A 72 1.53 21.36 30.28
CA ARG A 72 1.52 19.92 29.96
C ARG A 72 0.89 19.64 28.57
N PRO A 73 1.54 18.82 27.71
CA PRO A 73 1.09 18.64 26.34
C PRO A 73 -0.10 17.68 26.20
N SER A 74 -1.20 18.18 25.61
CA SER A 74 -2.31 17.33 25.13
C SER A 74 -1.86 16.47 23.94
N TYR A 75 -2.56 15.35 23.70
CA TYR A 75 -2.22 14.30 22.72
C TYR A 75 -0.97 13.48 23.06
N THR A 76 -0.90 12.98 24.29
CA THR A 76 0.06 11.94 24.74
C THR A 76 -0.63 10.69 25.28
N SER A 77 -1.96 10.59 25.19
CA SER A 77 -2.70 9.46 25.76
C SER A 77 -2.69 8.25 24.81
N PRO A 78 -2.57 7.02 25.33
CA PRO A 78 -2.53 5.78 24.52
C PRO A 78 -3.73 5.63 23.58
N ARG A 79 -4.92 6.05 24.03
CA ARG A 79 -6.15 5.99 23.22
C ARG A 79 -6.11 6.84 21.95
N SER A 80 -5.44 8.00 21.99
CA SER A 80 -5.33 8.86 20.81
C SER A 80 -4.31 8.33 19.80
N GLN A 81 -3.31 7.56 20.25
CA GLN A 81 -2.35 6.88 19.37
C GLN A 81 -2.99 5.72 18.60
N ILE A 82 -3.91 4.98 19.23
CA ILE A 82 -4.67 3.89 18.58
C ILE A 82 -5.60 4.46 17.49
N VAL A 83 -6.26 5.59 17.75
CA VAL A 83 -7.13 6.25 16.75
C VAL A 83 -6.32 6.71 15.53
N ILE A 84 -5.13 7.30 15.74
CA ILE A 84 -4.24 7.71 14.64
C ILE A 84 -3.77 6.49 13.85
N CYS A 85 -3.32 5.43 14.52
CA CYS A 85 -2.98 4.17 13.85
C CYS A 85 -4.16 3.63 13.04
N SER A 86 -5.37 3.58 13.60
CA SER A 86 -6.56 3.08 12.89
C SER A 86 -6.91 3.90 11.65
N GLY A 87 -6.69 5.22 11.69
CA GLY A 87 -6.86 6.09 10.53
C GLY A 87 -5.84 5.78 9.43
N GLU A 88 -4.58 5.55 9.80
CA GLU A 88 -3.55 5.15 8.82
C GLU A 88 -3.82 3.76 8.22
N TRP A 89 -4.30 2.80 9.02
CA TRP A 89 -4.77 1.50 8.51
C TRP A 89 -5.90 1.64 7.49
N PHE A 90 -6.88 2.51 7.77
CA PHE A 90 -8.01 2.75 6.88
C PHE A 90 -7.57 3.41 5.56
N VAL A 91 -6.69 4.41 5.65
CA VAL A 91 -6.13 5.10 4.47
C VAL A 91 -5.31 4.13 3.60
N LEU A 92 -4.50 3.27 4.22
CA LEU A 92 -3.69 2.28 3.51
C LEU A 92 -4.56 1.23 2.80
N LEU A 93 -5.63 0.75 3.47
CA LEU A 93 -6.58 -0.18 2.88
C LEU A 93 -7.29 0.44 1.66
N LEU A 94 -7.72 1.70 1.78
CA LEU A 94 -8.31 2.47 0.68
C LEU A 94 -7.35 2.66 -0.49
N LEU A 95 -6.09 3.00 -0.22
CA LEU A 95 -5.07 3.17 -1.25
C LEU A 95 -4.76 1.86 -1.98
N ILE A 96 -4.68 0.73 -1.25
CA ILE A 96 -4.46 -0.60 -1.82
C ILE A 96 -5.66 -1.02 -2.69
N LEU A 97 -6.89 -0.80 -2.23
CA LEU A 97 -8.10 -1.11 -2.99
C LEU A 97 -8.18 -0.27 -4.27
N LEU A 98 -7.89 1.03 -4.20
CA LEU A 98 -7.86 1.93 -5.35
C LEU A 98 -6.77 1.53 -6.37
N LEU A 99 -5.58 1.19 -5.90
CA LEU A 99 -4.48 0.74 -6.76
C LEU A 99 -4.83 -0.60 -7.44
N LEU A 100 -5.49 -1.51 -6.72
CA LEU A 100 -5.92 -2.80 -7.26
C LEU A 100 -7.01 -2.62 -8.32
N SER A 101 -8.01 -1.76 -8.07
CA SER A 101 -9.07 -1.47 -9.04
C SER A 101 -8.53 -0.79 -10.30
N LEU A 102 -7.59 0.15 -10.14
CA LEU A 102 -6.94 0.84 -11.26
C LEU A 102 -6.11 -0.14 -12.11
N LEU A 103 -5.33 -1.02 -11.48
CA LEU A 103 -4.53 -2.03 -12.16
C LEU A 103 -5.42 -3.02 -12.95
N LEU A 104 -6.53 -3.46 -12.34
CA LEU A 104 -7.47 -4.37 -13.00
C LEU A 104 -8.15 -3.70 -14.21
N SER A 105 -8.57 -2.44 -14.07
CA SER A 105 -9.16 -1.65 -15.16
C SER A 105 -8.18 -1.48 -16.33
N LEU A 106 -6.91 -1.17 -16.04
CA LEU A 106 -5.86 -1.03 -17.06
C LEU A 106 -5.59 -2.34 -17.80
N LEU A 107 -5.53 -3.47 -17.07
CA LEU A 107 -5.34 -4.80 -17.65
C LEU A 107 -6.49 -5.18 -18.58
N LEU A 108 -7.73 -4.91 -18.15
CA LEU A 108 -8.93 -5.18 -18.96
C LEU A 108 -8.94 -4.35 -20.26
N LEU A 109 -8.59 -3.06 -20.15
CA LEU A 109 -8.50 -2.17 -21.32
C LEU A 109 -7.43 -2.65 -22.31
N LEU A 110 -6.26 -3.07 -21.82
CA LEU A 110 -5.19 -3.60 -22.66
C LEU A 110 -5.62 -4.88 -23.38
N LEU A 111 -6.32 -5.79 -22.67
CA LEU A 111 -6.84 -7.03 -23.26
C LEU A 111 -7.89 -6.73 -24.34
N LEU A 112 -8.79 -5.78 -24.10
CA LEU A 112 -9.80 -5.37 -25.07
C LEU A 112 -9.17 -4.77 -26.33
N LEU A 113 -8.15 -3.91 -26.15
CA LEU A 113 -7.41 -3.31 -27.27
C LEU A 113 -6.72 -4.38 -28.11
N LEU A 114 -6.08 -5.37 -27.46
CA LEU A 114 -5.41 -6.48 -28.13
C LEU A 114 -6.41 -7.34 -28.93
N LEU A 115 -7.58 -7.63 -28.35
CA LEU A 115 -8.64 -8.39 -29.01
C LEU A 115 -9.18 -7.64 -30.24
N LEU A 116 -9.40 -6.33 -30.12
CA LEU A 116 -9.87 -5.49 -31.23
C LEU A 116 -8.85 -5.46 -32.38
N LEU A 117 -7.56 -5.33 -32.05
CA LEU A 117 -6.47 -5.34 -33.03
C LEU A 117 -6.40 -6.68 -33.76
N LEU A 118 -6.53 -7.80 -33.04
CA LEU A 118 -6.55 -9.13 -33.62
C LEU A 118 -7.75 -9.33 -34.57
N LEU A 119 -8.93 -8.87 -34.16
CA LEU A 119 -10.14 -8.94 -34.98
C LEU A 119 -10.00 -8.12 -36.26
N LEU A 120 -9.44 -6.90 -36.16
CA LEU A 120 -9.18 -6.04 -37.31
C LEU A 120 -8.19 -6.68 -38.29
N LEU A 121 -7.11 -7.28 -37.77
CA LEU A 121 -6.12 -7.98 -38.59
C LEU A 121 -6.74 -9.18 -39.30
N LEU A 122 -7.57 -9.96 -38.61
CA LEU A 122 -8.29 -11.10 -39.19
C LEU A 122 -9.25 -10.66 -40.30
N LEU A 123 -9.99 -9.57 -40.06
CA LEU A 123 -10.90 -9.01 -41.06
C LEU A 123 -10.15 -8.51 -42.30
N LEU A 124 -9.01 -7.84 -42.10
CA LEU A 124 -8.15 -7.36 -43.19
C LEU A 124 -7.60 -8.54 -44.01
N LEU A 125 -7.13 -9.59 -43.34
CA LEU A 125 -6.64 -10.81 -43.99
C LEU A 125 -7.74 -11.49 -44.80
N LEU A 126 -8.95 -11.61 -44.25
CA LEU A 126 -10.10 -12.18 -44.95
C LEU A 126 -10.48 -11.36 -46.19
N LEU A 127 -10.47 -10.03 -46.07
CA LEU A 127 -10.75 -9.12 -47.19
C LEU A 127 -9.69 -9.26 -48.30
N LEU A 128 -8.41 -9.34 -47.92
CA LEU A 128 -7.30 -9.54 -48.87
C LEU A 128 -7.43 -10.87 -49.60
N LEU A 129 -7.76 -11.96 -48.88
CA LEU A 129 -7.98 -13.28 -49.46
C LEU A 129 -9.15 -13.27 -50.45
N LEU A 130 -10.25 -12.60 -50.09
CA LEU A 130 -11.43 -12.47 -50.95
C LEU A 130 -11.09 -11.70 -52.24
N LEU A 131 -10.36 -10.59 -52.14
CA LEU A 131 -9.90 -9.81 -53.30
C LEU A 131 -9.01 -10.65 -54.22
N LEU A 132 -8.09 -11.42 -53.65
CA LEU A 132 -7.16 -12.27 -54.41
C LEU A 132 -7.86 -13.44 -55.10
N LEU A 133 -8.99 -13.91 -54.56
CA LEU A 133 -9.81 -14.97 -55.16
C LEU A 133 -10.75 -14.47 -56.27
N ILE A 134 -11.05 -13.17 -56.29
CA ILE A 134 -11.88 -12.51 -57.32
C ILE A 134 -11.02 -11.96 -58.48
N SER A 135 -9.72 -11.78 -58.26
CA SER A 135 -8.73 -11.32 -59.25
C SER A 135 -8.21 -12.46 -60.11
#